data_AF-A0A850Q3R8-F1
#
_entry.id   AF-A0A850Q3R8-F1
#
_cell.length_a   1.000
_cell.length_b   1.000
_cell.length_c   1.000
_cell.angle_alpha   90.00
_cell.angle_beta   90.00
_cell.angle_gamma   90.00
#
_symmetry.space_group_name_H-M   'P 1'
#
loop_
_entity.id
_entity.type
_entity.pdbx_description
1 polymer ?
#
loop_
_entity_poly.entity_id
_entity_poly.type
_entity_poly.pdbx_seq_one_letter_code
_entity_poly.pdbx_strand_id
1 'polypeptide(L)'
;GIVYKYGEFFPIELSPFAYNETMAYEQFPLSREEILNKNYQWFDELERNHKYTLEASELNDNILDVDESILKEIIHCEHSGTCAHQCTNAFRILPEELKFYKRMNLPIPRICPNCRYFIRLGRTLPWKLWHRSCMKEGCNNEFETSYAPERPEIVYCEKCYQNEVI
;
A
#
# COMPACT_ATOMS: atom_id res chain seq x y z
N GLY A 1 -20.16 -27.14 -5.41
CA GLY A 1 -19.07 -27.09 -4.41
C GLY A 1 -17.76 -26.93 -5.13
N ILE A 2 -16.76 -26.31 -4.49
CA ILE A 2 -15.40 -26.22 -5.01
C ILE A 2 -14.80 -27.64 -4.97
N VAL A 3 -14.29 -28.15 -6.09
CA VAL A 3 -13.72 -29.50 -6.19
C VAL A 3 -12.21 -29.35 -6.25
N TYR A 4 -11.52 -29.71 -5.17
CA TYR A 4 -10.07 -29.67 -5.09
C TYR A 4 -9.46 -30.90 -5.76
N LYS A 5 -8.54 -30.69 -6.70
CA LYS A 5 -7.85 -31.76 -7.41
C LYS A 5 -6.39 -31.87 -6.98
N TYR A 6 -5.81 -33.05 -7.16
CA TYR A 6 -4.38 -33.28 -6.90
C TYR A 6 -3.52 -32.34 -7.77
N GLY A 7 -2.63 -31.58 -7.14
CA GLY A 7 -1.77 -30.58 -7.78
C GLY A 7 -2.30 -29.14 -7.73
N GLU A 8 -3.51 -28.91 -7.21
CA GLU A 8 -4.01 -27.56 -6.93
C GLU A 8 -3.51 -27.04 -5.58
N PHE A 9 -3.62 -25.72 -5.37
CA PHE A 9 -3.35 -25.10 -4.07
C PHE A 9 -4.29 -25.64 -2.98
N PHE A 10 -3.84 -25.55 -1.72
CA PHE A 10 -4.66 -25.94 -0.59
C PHE A 10 -6.00 -25.18 -0.58
N PRO A 11 -7.08 -25.82 -0.10
CA PRO A 11 -8.35 -25.15 0.13
C PRO A 11 -8.18 -23.85 0.90
N ILE A 12 -8.82 -22.78 0.40
CA ILE A 12 -8.80 -21.46 1.05
C ILE A 12 -9.38 -21.51 2.47
N GLU A 13 -10.30 -22.45 2.71
CA GLU A 13 -10.92 -22.74 4.01
C GLU A 13 -9.90 -23.15 5.09
N LEU A 14 -8.73 -23.65 4.68
CA LEU A 14 -7.63 -24.01 5.57
C LEU A 14 -6.65 -22.86 5.82
N SER A 15 -6.84 -21.70 5.17
CA SER A 15 -6.02 -20.52 5.44
C SER A 15 -6.24 -20.04 6.87
N PRO A 16 -5.17 -19.84 7.67
CA PRO A 16 -5.30 -19.26 9.01
C PRO A 16 -5.52 -17.74 8.99
N PHE A 17 -5.41 -17.11 7.81
CA PHE A 17 -5.56 -15.67 7.63
C PHE A 17 -6.77 -15.34 6.76
N ALA A 18 -7.47 -14.26 7.11
CA ALA A 18 -8.52 -13.69 6.29
C ALA A 18 -7.94 -12.99 5.05
N TYR A 19 -8.76 -12.86 4.00
CA TYR A 19 -8.32 -12.32 2.71
C TYR A 19 -7.74 -10.91 2.86
N ASN A 20 -8.42 -10.05 3.64
CA ASN A 20 -8.05 -8.64 3.85
C ASN A 20 -6.76 -8.43 4.64
N GLU A 21 -6.24 -9.44 5.32
CA GLU A 21 -4.96 -9.39 6.03
C GLU A 21 -3.80 -9.93 5.17
N THR A 22 -4.10 -10.51 4.02
CA THR A 22 -3.10 -11.12 3.15
C THR A 22 -2.62 -10.16 2.05
N MET A 23 -1.44 -10.45 1.52
CA MET A 23 -0.91 -9.78 0.32
C MET A 23 -1.85 -9.90 -0.89
N ALA A 24 -2.74 -10.89 -0.93
CA ALA A 24 -3.74 -11.00 -1.99
C ALA A 24 -4.68 -9.79 -2.02
N TYR A 25 -5.08 -9.28 -0.86
CA TYR A 25 -5.89 -8.06 -0.78
C TYR A 25 -5.09 -6.80 -1.13
N GLU A 26 -3.80 -6.75 -0.76
CA GLU A 26 -2.93 -5.63 -1.12
C GLU A 26 -2.77 -5.47 -2.64
N GLN A 27 -2.67 -6.59 -3.36
CA GLN A 27 -2.45 -6.60 -4.82
C GLN A 27 -3.75 -6.66 -5.62
N PHE A 28 -4.76 -7.33 -5.07
CA PHE A 28 -6.07 -7.53 -5.68
C PHE A 28 -7.16 -7.16 -4.66
N PRO A 29 -7.35 -5.86 -4.40
CA PRO A 29 -8.38 -5.43 -3.45
C PRO A 29 -9.76 -5.83 -3.98
N LEU A 30 -10.50 -6.57 -3.16
CA LEU A 30 -11.87 -6.99 -3.42
C LEU A 30 -12.78 -6.35 -2.37
N SER A 31 -14.02 -6.08 -2.75
CA SER A 31 -15.04 -5.65 -1.79
C SER A 31 -15.39 -6.78 -0.81
N ARG A 32 -15.87 -6.42 0.39
CA ARG A 32 -16.31 -7.38 1.39
C ARG A 32 -17.34 -8.37 0.84
N GLU A 33 -18.27 -7.88 0.03
CA GLU A 33 -19.32 -8.70 -0.61
C GLU A 33 -18.73 -9.73 -1.59
N GLU A 34 -17.76 -9.32 -2.40
CA GLU A 34 -17.06 -10.23 -3.33
C GLU A 34 -16.25 -11.30 -2.61
N ILE A 35 -15.62 -10.95 -1.50
CA ILE A 35 -14.84 -11.87 -0.67
C ILE A 35 -15.76 -12.94 -0.08
N LEU A 36 -16.89 -12.54 0.49
CA LEU A 36 -17.89 -13.45 1.04
C LEU A 36 -18.51 -14.34 -0.05
N ASN A 37 -18.81 -13.80 -1.23
CA ASN A 37 -19.31 -14.57 -2.37
C ASN A 37 -18.31 -15.63 -2.87
N LYS A 38 -17.01 -15.38 -2.71
CA LYS A 38 -15.94 -16.33 -3.06
C LYS A 38 -15.62 -17.33 -1.93
N ASN A 39 -16.39 -17.35 -0.85
CA ASN A 39 -16.15 -18.14 0.37
C ASN A 39 -14.79 -17.85 1.03
N TYR A 40 -14.30 -16.62 0.90
CA TYR A 40 -13.10 -16.19 1.59
C TYR A 40 -13.47 -15.62 2.96
N GLN A 41 -12.57 -15.81 3.94
CA GLN A 41 -12.74 -15.23 5.25
C GLN A 41 -12.46 -13.72 5.21
N TRP A 42 -13.25 -12.96 5.97
CA TRP A 42 -13.07 -11.53 6.19
C TRP A 42 -12.82 -11.30 7.67
N PHE A 43 -11.75 -10.58 8.00
CA PHE A 43 -11.43 -10.19 9.36
C PHE A 43 -11.98 -8.79 9.64
N ASP A 44 -12.94 -8.69 10.55
CA ASP A 44 -13.45 -7.40 11.00
C ASP A 44 -12.42 -6.74 11.93
N GLU A 45 -12.17 -5.44 11.72
CA GLU A 45 -11.19 -4.71 12.51
C GLU A 45 -11.56 -4.73 14.00
N LEU A 46 -10.56 -5.00 14.84
CA LEU A 46 -10.70 -4.89 16.29
C LEU A 46 -10.82 -3.41 16.68
N GLU A 47 -11.75 -3.07 17.57
CA GLU A 47 -11.88 -1.72 18.11
C GLU A 47 -10.59 -1.30 18.84
N ARG A 48 -9.84 -0.37 18.25
CA ARG A 48 -8.60 0.17 18.81
C ARG A 48 -8.88 1.50 19.50
N ASN A 49 -9.29 1.44 20.76
CA ASN A 49 -9.54 2.62 21.60
C ASN A 49 -8.25 3.21 22.19
N HIS A 50 -7.30 3.60 21.34
CA HIS A 50 -6.09 4.28 21.78
C HIS A 50 -6.35 5.76 22.01
N LYS A 51 -6.08 6.26 23.22
CA LYS A 51 -6.10 7.69 23.53
C LYS A 51 -4.83 8.32 22.95
N TYR A 52 -5.00 9.28 22.04
CA TYR A 52 -3.91 10.08 21.50
C TYR A 52 -3.67 11.31 22.37
N THR A 53 -2.46 11.87 22.30
CA THR A 53 -2.06 13.06 23.09
C THR A 53 -1.66 14.23 22.21
N LEU A 54 -1.32 13.98 20.94
CA LEU A 54 -0.87 15.00 20.01
C LEU A 54 -1.54 14.80 18.65
N GLU A 55 -2.00 15.89 18.05
CA GLU A 55 -2.59 15.90 16.71
C GLU A 55 -1.51 16.03 15.63
N ALA A 56 -1.68 15.36 14.49
CA ALA A 56 -0.70 15.40 13.39
C ALA A 56 -0.44 16.82 12.85
N SER A 57 -1.36 17.76 13.07
CA SER A 57 -1.24 19.16 12.66
C SER A 57 -0.30 19.98 13.54
N GLU A 58 -0.04 19.54 14.77
CA GLU A 58 0.85 20.21 15.73
C GLU A 58 2.32 19.83 15.53
N LEU A 59 2.60 18.89 14.61
CA LEU A 59 3.96 18.45 14.31
C LEU A 59 4.72 19.50 13.49
N ASN A 60 5.91 19.86 13.98
CA ASN A 60 6.85 20.70 13.25
C ASN A 60 7.37 19.99 12.00
N ASP A 61 7.47 20.72 10.89
CA ASP A 61 8.03 20.21 9.63
C ASP A 61 9.55 20.04 9.71
N ASN A 62 10.22 20.83 10.54
CA ASN A 62 11.66 20.76 10.69
C ASN A 62 12.04 19.86 11.87
N ILE A 63 12.82 18.82 11.58
CA ILE A 63 13.23 17.80 12.56
C ILE A 63 14.15 18.36 13.65
N LEU A 64 14.84 19.47 13.38
CA LEU A 64 15.73 20.13 14.35
C LEU A 64 14.94 20.78 15.49
N ASP A 65 13.71 21.21 15.20
CA ASP A 65 12.82 21.86 16.16
C ASP A 65 11.97 20.83 16.93
N VAL A 66 12.29 19.54 16.80
CA VAL A 66 11.61 18.46 17.51
C VAL A 66 12.43 17.99 18.71
N ASP A 67 11.86 18.25 19.88
CA ASP A 67 12.35 17.80 21.17
C ASP A 67 12.14 16.29 21.38
N GLU A 68 12.93 15.70 22.29
CA GLU A 68 12.79 14.30 22.68
C GLU A 68 11.49 14.01 23.47
N SER A 69 10.71 15.03 23.81
CA SER A 69 9.38 14.89 24.44
C SER A 69 8.42 14.05 23.60
N ILE A 70 8.57 14.09 22.27
CA ILE A 70 7.72 13.36 21.33
C ILE A 70 7.77 11.83 21.54
N LEU A 71 8.82 11.31 22.19
CA LEU A 71 8.95 9.89 22.51
C LEU A 71 7.92 9.41 23.55
N LYS A 72 7.35 10.35 24.33
CA LYS A 72 6.31 10.07 25.33
C LYS A 72 4.91 10.28 24.77
N GLU A 73 4.79 10.95 23.64
CA GLU A 73 3.53 11.33 23.03
C GLU A 73 3.01 10.24 22.09
N ILE A 74 1.69 10.20 21.95
CA ILE A 74 0.98 9.34 21.03
C ILE A 74 0.35 10.25 19.97
N ILE A 75 0.82 10.09 18.74
CA ILE A 75 0.44 10.89 17.59
C ILE A 75 -0.81 10.28 16.97
N HIS A 76 -1.82 11.12 16.75
CA HIS A 76 -3.01 10.77 15.98
C HIS A 76 -2.70 10.77 14.49
N CYS A 77 -3.15 9.75 13.77
CA CYS A 77 -2.96 9.62 12.34
C CYS A 77 -3.94 10.55 11.61
N GLU A 78 -3.44 11.34 10.67
CA GLU A 78 -4.23 12.29 9.89
C GLU A 78 -5.48 11.67 9.23
N HIS A 79 -5.40 10.42 8.76
CA HIS A 79 -6.54 9.71 8.15
C HIS A 79 -7.67 9.36 9.14
N SER A 80 -7.45 9.37 10.46
CA SER A 80 -8.49 9.11 11.48
C SER A 80 -9.33 7.84 11.25
N GLY A 81 -8.75 6.79 10.65
CA GLY A 81 -9.48 5.54 10.37
C GLY A 81 -10.45 5.59 9.19
N THR A 82 -10.50 6.70 8.44
CA THR A 82 -11.39 6.82 7.27
C THR A 82 -10.84 6.13 6.02
N CYS A 83 -9.58 5.68 6.05
CA CYS A 83 -8.92 5.01 4.92
C CYS A 83 -9.06 3.48 4.97
N ALA A 84 -9.14 2.84 3.80
CA ALA A 84 -9.22 1.38 3.64
C ALA A 84 -7.89 0.62 3.91
N HIS A 85 -6.95 1.25 4.64
CA HIS A 85 -5.57 0.79 4.84
C HIS A 85 -5.33 0.18 6.24
N GLN A 86 -6.37 -0.25 6.93
CA GLN A 86 -6.30 -0.74 8.32
C GLN A 86 -5.52 0.21 9.23
N CYS A 87 -6.03 1.43 9.35
CA CYS A 87 -5.38 2.48 10.12
C CYS A 87 -5.23 2.05 11.59
N THR A 88 -4.11 2.38 12.20
CA THR A 88 -3.92 2.15 13.64
C THR A 88 -4.52 3.28 14.48
N ASN A 89 -4.99 4.36 13.84
CA ASN A 89 -5.47 5.63 14.39
C ASN A 89 -4.44 6.38 15.24
N ALA A 90 -3.74 5.70 16.13
CA ALA A 90 -2.68 6.23 16.94
C ALA A 90 -1.36 5.50 16.66
N PHE A 91 -0.23 6.21 16.76
CA PHE A 91 1.10 5.61 16.73
C PHE A 91 2.08 6.41 17.60
N ARG A 92 3.19 5.78 17.98
CA ARG A 92 4.28 6.41 18.73
C ARG A 92 5.59 6.24 17.97
N ILE A 93 6.54 7.13 18.23
CA ILE A 93 7.87 7.09 17.62
C ILE A 93 8.85 6.46 18.61
N LEU A 94 9.68 5.54 18.13
CA LEU A 94 10.74 4.94 18.93
C LEU A 94 12.01 5.82 18.95
N PRO A 95 12.84 5.72 20.02
CA PRO A 95 14.09 6.49 20.11
C PRO A 95 15.03 6.28 18.92
N GLU A 96 15.08 5.05 18.40
CA GLU A 96 15.90 4.69 17.24
C GLU A 96 15.38 5.34 15.95
N GLU A 97 14.05 5.44 15.80
CA GLU A 97 13.41 6.12 14.67
C GLU A 97 13.69 7.62 14.72
N LEU A 98 13.58 8.26 15.89
CA LEU A 98 13.88 9.68 16.04
C LEU A 98 15.35 9.99 15.67
N LYS A 99 16.29 9.16 16.10
CA LYS A 99 17.71 9.27 15.71
C LYS A 99 17.89 9.12 14.20
N PHE A 100 17.14 8.21 13.58
CA PHE A 100 17.16 8.02 12.13
C PHE A 100 16.65 9.25 11.39
N TYR A 101 15.50 9.81 11.80
CA TYR A 101 14.94 11.02 11.19
C TYR A 101 15.88 12.22 11.32
N LYS A 102 16.49 12.43 12.50
CA LYS A 102 17.48 13.48 12.73
C LYS A 102 18.72 13.34 11.83
N ARG A 103 19.28 12.14 11.73
CA ARG A 103 20.46 11.87 10.90
C ARG A 103 20.20 12.08 9.40
N MET A 104 18.99 11.76 8.94
CA MET A 104 18.60 11.88 7.54
C MET A 104 17.97 13.24 7.21
N ASN A 105 17.86 14.15 8.19
CA ASN A 105 17.18 15.43 8.07
C ASN A 105 15.75 15.30 7.50
N LEU A 106 15.00 14.32 8.01
CA LEU A 106 13.65 14.00 7.54
C LEU A 106 12.59 14.43 8.56
N PRO A 107 11.44 14.97 8.09
CA PRO A 107 10.31 15.28 8.96
C PRO A 107 9.72 14.02 9.57
N ILE A 108 9.07 14.19 10.72
CA ILE A 108 8.34 13.11 11.37
C ILE A 108 7.08 12.76 10.58
N PRO A 109 6.75 11.47 10.43
CA PRO A 109 5.52 11.05 9.77
C PRO A 109 4.27 11.58 10.49
N ARG A 110 3.33 12.15 9.72
CA ARG A 110 1.99 12.57 10.18
C ARG A 110 0.93 11.46 10.12
N ILE A 111 1.25 10.39 9.41
CA ILE A 111 0.39 9.24 9.16
C ILE A 111 1.02 7.96 9.71
N CYS A 112 0.18 7.01 10.10
CA CYS A 112 0.64 5.79 10.74
C CYS A 112 1.46 4.89 9.78
N PRO A 113 2.27 3.95 10.32
CA PRO A 113 3.10 3.05 9.52
C PRO A 113 2.33 2.27 8.44
N ASN A 114 1.12 1.77 8.75
CA ASN A 114 0.28 1.06 7.79
C ASN A 114 -0.16 1.98 6.64
N CYS A 115 -0.65 3.17 6.95
CA CYS A 115 -1.05 4.13 5.90
C CYS A 115 0.13 4.50 5.00
N ARG A 116 1.33 4.68 5.57
CA ARG A 116 2.57 4.92 4.80
C ARG A 116 2.92 3.74 3.89
N TYR A 117 2.76 2.52 4.40
CA TYR A 117 2.98 1.30 3.64
C TYR A 117 2.06 1.22 2.42
N PHE A 118 0.76 1.45 2.59
CA PHE A 118 -0.20 1.44 1.47
C PHE A 118 0.01 2.58 0.47
N ILE A 119 0.38 3.78 0.92
CA ILE A 119 0.77 4.87 -0.01
C ILE A 119 1.99 4.45 -0.84
N ARG A 120 2.97 3.77 -0.22
CA ARG A 120 4.13 3.25 -0.94
C ARG A 120 3.73 2.15 -1.92
N LEU A 121 2.84 1.23 -1.53
CA LEU A 121 2.30 0.22 -2.42
C LEU A 121 1.57 0.83 -3.63
N GLY A 122 0.79 1.90 -3.44
CA GLY A 122 0.11 2.60 -4.53
C GLY A 122 1.04 3.22 -5.58
N ARG A 123 2.34 3.40 -5.26
CA ARG A 123 3.36 3.82 -6.23
C ARG A 123 3.91 2.66 -7.06
N THR A 124 3.69 1.42 -6.62
CA THR A 124 4.11 0.23 -7.35
C THR A 124 3.08 -0.11 -8.42
N LEU A 125 3.55 -0.72 -9.52
CA LEU A 125 2.66 -1.23 -10.53
C LEU A 125 1.99 -2.50 -10.00
N PRO A 126 0.67 -2.66 -10.21
CA PRO A 126 -0.05 -3.82 -9.72
C PRO A 126 0.40 -5.08 -10.46
N TRP A 127 0.14 -6.24 -9.84
CA TRP A 127 0.43 -7.55 -10.42
C TRP A 127 -0.63 -7.96 -11.45
N LYS A 128 -0.84 -7.11 -12.44
CA LYS A 128 -1.74 -7.33 -13.55
C LYS A 128 -1.01 -6.96 -14.83
N LEU A 129 -1.10 -7.83 -15.82
CA LEU A 129 -0.63 -7.56 -17.16
C LEU A 129 -1.81 -7.14 -18.02
N TRP A 130 -1.60 -6.11 -18.81
CA TRP A 130 -2.53 -5.62 -19.82
C TRP A 130 -1.90 -5.78 -21.19
N HIS A 131 -2.71 -6.17 -22.15
CA HIS A 131 -2.32 -6.16 -23.56
C HIS A 131 -2.31 -4.71 -24.06
N ARG A 132 -1.17 -4.27 -24.61
CA ARG A 132 -1.02 -2.93 -25.20
C ARG A 132 -0.22 -2.98 -26.50
N SER A 133 -0.41 -1.96 -27.31
CA SER A 133 0.41 -1.69 -28.50
C SER A 133 1.45 -0.62 -28.21
N CYS A 134 2.55 -0.65 -28.96
CA CYS A 134 3.56 0.40 -28.95
C CYS A 134 2.91 1.75 -29.32
N MET A 135 3.18 2.79 -28.52
CA MET A 135 2.62 4.13 -28.75
C MET A 135 3.48 4.99 -29.69
N LYS A 136 4.49 4.40 -30.36
CA LYS A 136 5.29 5.10 -31.38
C LYS A 136 4.59 5.05 -32.72
N GLU A 137 4.48 6.21 -33.37
CA GLU A 137 3.96 6.35 -34.73
C GLU A 137 4.68 5.38 -35.69
N GLY A 138 3.89 4.56 -36.40
CA GLY A 138 4.41 3.58 -37.36
C GLY A 138 4.88 2.24 -36.77
N CYS A 139 4.71 1.99 -35.47
CA CYS A 139 5.03 0.70 -34.86
C CYS A 139 3.77 -0.11 -34.51
N ASN A 140 3.60 -1.27 -35.14
CA ASN A 140 2.46 -2.18 -34.90
C ASN A 140 2.79 -3.31 -33.89
N ASN A 141 3.83 -3.14 -33.07
CA ASN A 141 4.21 -4.18 -32.11
C ASN A 141 3.27 -4.18 -30.90
N GLU A 142 2.79 -5.35 -30.52
CA GLU A 142 1.94 -5.58 -29.35
C GLU A 142 2.70 -6.35 -28.28
N PHE A 143 2.40 -6.10 -27.00
CA PHE A 143 3.06 -6.73 -25.87
C PHE A 143 2.21 -6.63 -24.60
N GLU A 144 2.56 -7.45 -23.61
CA GLU A 144 2.00 -7.38 -22.27
C GLU A 144 2.81 -6.44 -21.38
N THR A 145 2.12 -5.60 -20.62
CA THR A 145 2.75 -4.64 -19.72
C THR A 145 1.93 -4.41 -18.47
N SER A 146 2.58 -4.01 -17.38
CA SER A 146 1.92 -3.65 -16.11
C SER A 146 1.39 -2.21 -16.09
N TYR A 147 1.48 -1.48 -17.20
CA TYR A 147 0.90 -0.14 -17.34
C TYR A 147 -0.52 -0.24 -17.90
N ALA A 148 -1.53 0.02 -17.06
CA ALA A 148 -2.93 -0.01 -17.47
C ALA A 148 -3.25 0.99 -18.61
N PRO A 149 -4.08 0.64 -19.61
CA PRO A 149 -4.45 1.50 -20.76
C PRO A 149 -4.89 2.92 -20.40
N GLU A 150 -5.54 3.07 -19.25
CA GLU A 150 -6.11 4.32 -18.74
C GLU A 150 -5.05 5.28 -18.18
N ARG A 151 -3.82 4.81 -17.96
CA ARG A 151 -2.75 5.65 -17.43
C ARG A 151 -2.13 6.53 -18.52
N PRO A 152 -1.66 7.75 -18.16
CA PRO A 152 -1.17 8.73 -19.14
C PRO A 152 0.24 8.45 -19.67
N GLU A 153 0.99 7.48 -19.10
CA GLU A 153 2.37 7.23 -19.54
C GLU A 153 2.45 6.62 -20.94
N ILE A 154 3.42 7.08 -21.74
CA ILE A 154 3.70 6.57 -23.08
C ILE A 154 4.54 5.29 -22.97
N VAL A 155 4.08 4.21 -23.60
CA VAL A 155 4.75 2.91 -23.54
C VAL A 155 5.30 2.51 -24.92
N TYR A 156 6.62 2.37 -25.00
CA TYR A 156 7.31 1.92 -26.21
C TYR A 156 7.71 0.45 -26.10
N CYS A 157 7.77 -0.24 -27.24
CA CYS A 157 8.43 -1.53 -27.30
C CYS A 157 9.95 -1.37 -27.14
N GLU A 158 10.63 -2.46 -26.77
CA GLU A 158 12.08 -2.46 -26.52
C GLU A 158 12.89 -1.79 -27.65
N LYS A 159 12.61 -2.15 -28.91
CA LYS A 159 13.29 -1.58 -30.09
C LYS A 159 13.04 -0.08 -30.26
N CYS A 160 11.81 0.38 -29.99
CA CYS A 160 11.47 1.81 -30.13
C CYS A 160 12.09 2.62 -29.00
N TYR A 161 12.09 2.08 -27.78
CA TYR A 161 12.72 2.71 -26.62
C TYR A 161 14.23 2.87 -26.83
N GLN A 162 14.92 1.82 -27.28
CA GLN A 162 16.37 1.86 -27.53
C GLN A 162 16.75 2.90 -28.59
N ASN A 163 15.92 3.12 -29.62
CA ASN A 163 16.21 4.12 -30.66
C ASN A 163 15.90 5.56 -30.23
N GLU A 164 15.05 5.76 -29.21
CA GLU A 164 14.58 7.09 -28.80
C GLU A 164 15.38 7.63 -27.60
N VAL A 165 15.81 6.75 -26.71
CA VAL A 165 16.38 7.12 -25.39
C VAL A 165 17.88 6.83 -25.28
N ILE A 166 18.42 5.86 -26.03
CA ILE A 166 19.86 5.52 -26.06
C ILE A 166 20.50 6.21 -27.26
#